data_AF-A0A5B1R0Y8-F1
#
_entry.id   AF-A0A5B1R0Y8-F1
#
_cell.length_a   1.000
_cell.length_b   1.000
_cell.length_c   1.000
_cell.angle_alpha   90.00
_cell.angle_beta   90.00
_cell.angle_gamma   90.00
#
_symmetry.space_group_name_H-M   'P 1'
#
loop_
_entity.id
_entity.type
_entity.pdbx_description
1 polymer ?
#
loop_
_entity_poly.entity_id
_entity_poly.type
_entity_poly.pdbx_seq_one_letter_code
_entity_poly.pdbx_strand_id
1 'polypeptide(L)'
;MFVLSVLKDKIPIHPSRFGVPPEQALINEINKKYANRVLHDVGLCVCVFDIAEAGEGKVRYGDGFLWYTVIFRMTVFRPFPSEVILAKVKSSDQDGIQLSVGFFDDMHIPLIYLPQPSAFDPNERAHFWLPGSEATSAHELLDSPVSERMYIDQGEIMRVRVETDEFYDDEPGPPKANEGVQVQREARRPPYTITCSIAEQGLGPIPWWKSAEAEAMDEG
;
A
#
# COMPACT_ATOMS: atom_id res chain seq x y z
N MET A 1 10.78 2.51 2.83
CA MET A 1 9.44 1.89 2.84
C MET A 1 8.83 1.90 4.25
N PHE A 2 9.60 1.57 5.30
CA PHE A 2 9.14 1.66 6.68
C PHE A 2 9.75 2.86 7.41
N VAL A 3 8.97 3.51 8.26
CA VAL A 3 9.38 4.64 9.11
C VAL A 3 8.97 4.40 10.56
N LEU A 4 9.69 5.00 11.49
CA LEU A 4 9.30 5.02 12.91
C LEU A 4 8.48 6.28 13.19
N SER A 5 7.24 6.09 13.61
CA SER A 5 6.35 7.19 14.01
C SER A 5 6.21 7.23 15.53
N VAL A 6 6.52 8.38 16.12
CA VAL A 6 6.35 8.61 17.56
C VAL A 6 4.89 8.97 17.83
N LEU A 7 4.20 8.17 18.63
CA LEU A 7 2.79 8.36 18.97
C LEU A 7 2.65 8.51 20.48
N LYS A 8 1.70 9.36 20.90
CA LYS A 8 1.32 9.54 22.30
C LYS A 8 -0.14 9.16 22.48
N ASP A 9 -0.41 8.23 23.37
CA ASP A 9 -1.76 7.72 23.57
C ASP A 9 -2.03 7.29 25.01
N LYS A 10 -3.31 7.15 25.35
CA LYS A 10 -3.78 6.61 26.63
C LYS A 10 -4.30 5.19 26.43
N ILE A 11 -3.58 4.23 26.99
CA ILE A 11 -3.86 2.80 26.84
C ILE A 11 -4.48 2.26 28.13
N PRO A 12 -5.67 1.64 28.07
CA PRO A 12 -6.27 0.95 29.20
C PRO A 12 -5.77 -0.49 29.30
N ILE A 13 -5.39 -0.92 30.50
CA ILE A 13 -5.06 -2.32 30.81
C ILE A 13 -6.18 -2.92 31.66
N HIS A 14 -6.76 -4.03 31.18
CA HIS A 14 -7.82 -4.75 31.87
C HIS A 14 -7.29 -5.49 33.12
N PRO A 15 -8.04 -5.57 34.24
CA PRO A 15 -7.63 -6.26 35.48
C PRO A 15 -7.15 -7.70 35.31
N SER A 16 -7.76 -8.44 34.38
CA SER A 16 -7.33 -9.82 34.07
C SER A 16 -5.90 -9.92 33.52
N ARG A 17 -5.31 -8.81 33.05
CA ARG A 17 -3.94 -8.74 32.53
C ARG A 17 -2.92 -8.24 33.55
N PHE A 18 -3.32 -7.94 34.79
CA PHE A 18 -2.41 -7.44 35.83
C PHE A 18 -1.35 -8.45 36.27
N GLY A 19 -1.54 -9.75 35.98
CA GLY A 19 -0.53 -10.78 36.24
C GLY A 19 0.63 -10.78 35.24
N VAL A 20 0.55 -10.01 34.15
CA VAL A 20 1.59 -9.90 33.11
C VAL A 20 2.45 -8.67 33.39
N PRO A 21 3.77 -8.68 33.10
CA PRO A 21 4.61 -7.49 33.21
C PRO A 21 3.99 -6.28 32.48
N PRO A 22 3.94 -5.09 33.12
CA PRO A 22 3.24 -3.93 32.55
C PRO A 22 3.70 -3.55 31.15
N GLU A 23 5.00 -3.62 30.87
CA GLU A 23 5.56 -3.35 29.54
C GLU A 23 4.97 -4.28 28.47
N GLN A 24 4.94 -5.59 28.75
CA GLN A 24 4.36 -6.57 27.82
C GLN A 24 2.85 -6.37 27.66
N ALA A 25 2.14 -6.04 28.74
CA ALA A 25 0.71 -5.74 28.68
C ALA A 25 0.44 -4.50 27.82
N LEU A 26 1.26 -3.46 27.92
CA LEU A 26 1.18 -2.25 27.08
C LEU A 26 1.44 -2.57 25.61
N ILE A 27 2.53 -3.29 25.29
CA ILE A 27 2.84 -3.68 23.91
C ILE A 27 1.68 -4.44 23.28
N ASN A 28 1.07 -5.37 24.02
CA ASN A 28 -0.06 -6.16 23.53
C ASN A 28 -1.30 -5.30 23.24
N GLU A 29 -1.65 -4.38 24.14
CA GLU A 29 -2.81 -3.50 23.94
C GLU A 29 -2.56 -2.46 22.84
N ILE A 30 -1.34 -1.93 22.71
CA ILE A 30 -0.96 -1.03 21.61
C ILE A 30 -1.03 -1.76 20.27
N ASN A 31 -0.44 -2.96 20.16
CA ASN A 31 -0.52 -3.77 18.94
C ASN A 31 -1.99 -4.11 18.59
N LYS A 32 -2.80 -4.47 19.58
CA LYS A 32 -4.24 -4.73 19.37
C LYS A 32 -4.99 -3.49 18.89
N LYS A 33 -4.60 -2.30 19.37
CA LYS A 33 -5.22 -1.03 18.98
C LYS A 33 -4.79 -0.56 17.59
N TYR A 34 -3.51 -0.69 17.23
CA TYR A 34 -2.93 -0.04 16.06
C TYR A 34 -2.50 -0.98 14.92
N ALA A 35 -2.19 -2.25 15.18
CA ALA A 35 -1.71 -3.14 14.13
C ALA A 35 -2.75 -3.30 13.01
N ASN A 36 -2.27 -3.26 11.77
CA ASN A 36 -3.07 -3.30 10.55
C ASN A 36 -4.14 -2.20 10.47
N ARG A 37 -3.87 -1.04 11.08
CA ARG A 37 -4.71 0.16 10.93
C ARG A 37 -3.94 1.27 10.24
N VAL A 38 -4.63 1.94 9.33
CA VAL A 38 -4.15 3.17 8.70
C VAL A 38 -4.41 4.32 9.65
N LEU A 39 -3.36 5.07 9.96
CA LEU A 39 -3.46 6.37 10.62
C LEU A 39 -3.30 7.46 9.58
N HIS A 40 -4.24 8.40 9.56
CA HIS A 40 -4.22 9.56 8.65
C HIS A 40 -2.91 10.35 8.83
N ASP A 41 -2.31 10.78 7.72
CA ASP A 41 -1.00 11.45 7.65
C ASP A 41 0.18 10.68 8.27
N VAL A 42 0.02 9.40 8.63
CA VAL A 42 1.06 8.57 9.24
C VAL A 42 1.37 7.34 8.40
N GLY A 43 0.35 6.58 7.97
CA GLY A 43 0.51 5.37 7.15
C GLY A 43 -0.09 4.11 7.80
N LEU A 44 0.25 2.94 7.25
CA LEU A 44 -0.21 1.65 7.78
C LEU A 44 0.66 1.18 8.94
N CYS A 45 0.07 1.07 10.13
CA CYS A 45 0.77 0.60 11.33
C CYS A 45 0.99 -0.92 11.30
N VAL A 46 2.23 -1.35 11.49
CA VAL A 46 2.62 -2.77 11.47
C VAL A 46 2.69 -3.31 12.90
N CYS A 47 3.62 -2.81 13.70
CA CYS A 47 3.85 -3.25 15.08
C CYS A 47 4.61 -2.20 15.90
N VAL A 48 4.47 -2.29 17.23
CA VAL A 48 5.27 -1.48 18.17
C VAL A 48 6.74 -1.82 18.01
N PHE A 49 7.57 -0.79 17.86
CA PHE A 49 9.02 -0.90 17.89
C PHE A 49 9.51 -0.92 19.35
N ASP A 50 9.19 0.12 20.11
CA ASP A 50 9.47 0.21 21.54
C ASP A 50 8.59 1.26 22.25
N ILE A 51 8.66 1.27 23.58
CA ILE A 51 8.02 2.28 24.43
C ILE A 51 9.10 3.24 24.90
N ALA A 52 8.99 4.51 24.52
CA ALA A 52 9.96 5.55 24.90
C ALA A 52 9.68 6.10 26.31
N GLU A 53 8.41 6.27 26.67
CA GLU A 53 8.00 6.75 27.99
C GLU A 53 6.69 6.07 28.39
N ALA A 54 6.64 5.58 29.63
CA ALA A 54 5.42 5.06 30.24
C ALA A 54 5.16 5.78 31.57
N GLY A 55 4.08 6.56 31.63
CA GLY A 55 3.63 7.20 32.87
C GLY A 55 3.01 6.21 33.85
N GLU A 56 2.71 6.68 35.06
CA GLU A 56 2.03 5.85 36.07
C GLU A 56 0.60 5.48 35.66
N GLY A 57 0.23 4.23 35.94
CA GLY A 57 -1.13 3.71 35.69
C GLY A 57 -2.13 4.31 36.67
N LYS A 58 -3.15 5.01 36.15
CA LYS A 58 -4.21 5.62 36.98
C LYS A 58 -5.51 4.84 36.84
N VAL A 59 -6.13 4.51 37.97
CA VAL A 59 -7.45 3.87 37.98
C VAL A 59 -8.52 4.95 37.84
N ARG A 60 -9.46 4.77 36.90
CA ARG A 60 -10.65 5.61 36.79
C ARG A 60 -11.79 5.00 37.61
N TYR A 61 -12.63 5.85 38.17
CA TYR A 61 -13.80 5.39 38.91
C TYR A 61 -14.79 4.70 37.96
N GLY A 62 -15.21 3.48 38.29
CA GLY A 62 -16.30 2.75 37.61
C GLY A 62 -15.89 1.67 36.62
N ASP A 63 -14.67 1.69 36.06
CA ASP A 63 -14.23 0.68 35.08
C ASP A 63 -13.23 -0.35 35.68
N GLY A 64 -12.45 0.05 36.68
CA GLY A 64 -11.39 -0.77 37.28
C GLY A 64 -10.15 -0.96 36.39
N PHE A 65 -10.05 -0.28 35.25
CA PHE A 65 -8.90 -0.38 34.36
C PHE A 65 -7.75 0.49 34.86
N LEU A 66 -6.52 0.06 34.58
CA LEU A 66 -5.34 0.91 34.73
C LEU A 66 -5.07 1.67 33.43
N TRP A 67 -5.17 2.99 33.48
CA TRP A 67 -4.92 3.86 32.35
C TRP A 67 -3.49 4.39 32.37
N TYR A 68 -2.70 4.02 31.37
CA TYR A 68 -1.34 4.48 31.19
C TYR A 68 -1.30 5.56 30.10
N THR A 69 -0.56 6.64 30.33
CA THR A 69 -0.18 7.57 29.26
C THR A 69 1.19 7.15 28.76
N VAL A 70 1.29 6.78 27.49
CA VAL A 70 2.51 6.23 26.89
C VAL A 70 2.93 7.03 25.68
N ILE A 71 4.23 7.18 25.51
CA ILE A 71 4.87 7.64 24.27
C ILE A 71 5.65 6.45 23.73
N PHE A 72 5.35 6.02 22.51
CA PHE A 72 5.94 4.83 21.90
C PHE A 72 6.26 5.08 20.43
N ARG A 73 7.16 4.27 19.88
CA ARG A 73 7.50 4.29 18.46
C ARG A 73 6.81 3.12 17.77
N MET A 74 6.07 3.41 16.71
CA MET A 74 5.40 2.43 15.88
C MET A 74 6.18 2.25 14.57
N THR A 75 6.35 1.01 14.12
CA THR A 75 6.82 0.71 12.77
C THR A 75 5.66 0.89 11.80
N VAL A 76 5.79 1.84 10.88
CA VAL A 76 4.72 2.23 9.95
C VAL A 76 5.20 2.03 8.53
N PHE A 77 4.38 1.39 7.69
CA PHE A 77 4.58 1.35 6.26
C PHE A 77 4.10 2.66 5.64
N ARG A 78 5.06 3.44 5.16
CA ARG A 78 4.86 4.69 4.43
C ARG A 78 6.06 4.88 3.50
N PRO A 79 6.04 4.31 2.29
CA PRO A 79 7.09 4.55 1.33
C PRO A 79 7.12 6.03 0.94
N PHE A 80 8.30 6.53 0.60
CA PHE A 80 8.47 7.94 0.25
C PHE A 80 8.41 8.12 -1.28
N PRO A 81 8.04 9.32 -1.78
CA PRO A 81 8.08 9.62 -3.21
C PRO A 81 9.45 9.33 -3.80
N SER A 82 9.47 8.76 -5.01
CA SER A 82 10.66 8.28 -5.73
C SER A 82 11.34 7.04 -5.13
N GLU A 83 10.79 6.39 -4.11
CA GLU A 83 11.29 5.10 -3.63
C GLU A 83 10.99 3.98 -4.65
N VAL A 84 11.98 3.12 -4.94
CA VAL A 84 11.77 1.93 -5.78
C VAL A 84 11.53 0.71 -4.89
N ILE A 85 10.40 0.04 -5.10
CA ILE A 85 9.98 -1.14 -4.34
C ILE A 85 9.60 -2.29 -5.27
N LEU A 86 9.69 -3.51 -4.75
CA LEU A 86 9.22 -4.71 -5.44
C LEU A 86 7.76 -4.96 -5.07
N ALA A 87 6.88 -5.04 -6.07
CA ALA A 87 5.47 -5.33 -5.88
C ALA A 87 5.01 -6.41 -6.85
N LYS A 88 3.99 -7.17 -6.46
CA LYS A 88 3.37 -8.22 -7.28
C LYS A 88 2.13 -7.68 -7.98
N VAL A 89 1.93 -8.01 -9.24
CA VAL A 89 0.69 -7.68 -9.96
C VAL A 89 -0.47 -8.43 -9.34
N LYS A 90 -1.45 -7.71 -8.80
CA LYS A 90 -2.67 -8.28 -8.20
C LYS A 90 -3.76 -8.46 -9.26
N SER A 91 -4.02 -7.43 -10.04
CA SER A 91 -4.96 -7.45 -11.16
C SER A 91 -4.62 -6.35 -12.17
N SER A 92 -5.13 -6.48 -13.39
CA SER A 92 -4.98 -5.51 -14.46
C SER A 92 -6.34 -5.24 -15.07
N ASP A 93 -6.65 -3.95 -15.25
CA ASP A 93 -7.91 -3.47 -15.82
C ASP A 93 -7.60 -2.38 -16.87
N GLN A 94 -8.62 -1.94 -17.61
CA GLN A 94 -8.46 -0.91 -18.66
C GLN A 94 -7.91 0.42 -18.12
N ASP A 95 -8.19 0.73 -16.84
CA ASP A 95 -7.78 1.98 -16.21
C ASP A 95 -6.35 1.94 -15.63
N GLY A 96 -5.76 0.75 -15.46
CA GLY A 96 -4.43 0.60 -14.89
C GLY A 96 -4.16 -0.77 -14.26
N ILE A 97 -3.11 -0.83 -13.45
CA ILE A 97 -2.61 -2.07 -12.84
C ILE A 97 -2.67 -1.94 -11.32
N GLN A 98 -3.28 -2.92 -10.65
CA GLN A 98 -3.29 -3.03 -9.19
C GLN A 98 -2.11 -3.89 -8.73
N LEU A 99 -1.43 -3.42 -7.69
CA LEU A 99 -0.24 -4.03 -7.14
C LEU A 99 -0.47 -4.47 -5.69
N SER A 100 0.33 -5.42 -5.23
CA SER A 100 0.36 -5.86 -3.83
C SER A 100 1.78 -6.13 -3.38
N VAL A 101 2.11 -5.72 -2.17
CA VAL A 101 3.35 -6.10 -1.46
C VAL A 101 3.10 -7.19 -0.41
N GLY A 102 1.95 -7.86 -0.48
CA GLY A 102 1.56 -8.97 0.39
C GLY A 102 0.72 -8.55 1.59
N PHE A 103 1.17 -7.55 2.37
CA PHE A 103 0.40 -7.02 3.51
C PHE A 103 -0.36 -5.72 3.19
N PHE A 104 -0.12 -5.14 2.01
CA PHE A 104 -0.77 -3.93 1.53
C PHE A 104 -1.10 -4.08 0.05
N ASP A 105 -2.35 -3.75 -0.30
CA ASP A 105 -2.97 -4.05 -1.60
C ASP A 105 -3.52 -2.81 -2.31
N ASP A 106 -3.58 -1.65 -1.63
CA ASP A 106 -4.14 -0.42 -2.18
C ASP A 106 -3.07 0.39 -2.94
N MET A 107 -2.36 -0.31 -3.83
CA MET A 107 -1.32 0.24 -4.70
C MET A 107 -1.73 0.13 -6.16
N HIS A 108 -1.59 1.20 -6.94
CA HIS A 108 -2.00 1.17 -8.35
C HIS A 108 -1.06 1.96 -9.27
N ILE A 109 -1.03 1.56 -10.54
CA ILE A 109 -0.33 2.24 -11.63
C ILE A 109 -1.38 2.74 -12.63
N PRO A 110 -1.65 4.04 -12.68
CA PRO A 110 -2.41 4.69 -13.74
C PRO A 110 -1.75 4.55 -15.12
N LEU A 111 -2.54 4.60 -16.20
CA LEU A 111 -2.04 4.50 -17.59
C LEU A 111 -0.94 5.50 -17.94
N ILE A 112 -1.02 6.71 -17.39
CA ILE A 112 -0.03 7.77 -17.63
C ILE A 112 1.38 7.41 -17.14
N TYR A 113 1.48 6.43 -16.24
CA TYR A 113 2.74 5.97 -15.65
C TYR A 113 3.16 4.59 -16.18
N LEU A 114 2.54 4.12 -17.26
CA LEU A 114 3.00 2.97 -18.03
C LEU A 114 4.06 3.39 -19.07
N PRO A 115 5.01 2.50 -19.40
CA PRO A 115 6.00 2.77 -20.44
C PRO A 115 5.31 2.93 -21.79
N GLN A 116 5.73 3.93 -22.57
CA GLN A 116 5.16 4.18 -23.89
C GLN A 116 6.03 3.51 -24.98
N PRO A 117 5.42 2.96 -26.04
CA PRO A 117 3.98 2.80 -26.27
C PRO A 117 3.40 1.54 -25.60
N SER A 118 2.29 1.69 -24.87
CA SER A 118 1.57 0.59 -24.20
C SER A 118 0.09 0.58 -24.54
N ALA A 119 -0.53 -0.60 -24.55
CA ALA A 119 -1.97 -0.77 -24.70
C ALA A 119 -2.50 -1.92 -23.82
N PHE A 120 -3.80 -1.91 -23.56
CA PHE A 120 -4.51 -2.99 -22.89
C PHE A 120 -5.05 -3.98 -23.92
N ASP A 121 -4.74 -5.27 -23.77
CA ASP A 121 -5.36 -6.34 -24.55
C ASP A 121 -6.58 -6.91 -23.81
N PRO A 122 -7.81 -6.74 -24.33
CA PRO A 122 -9.02 -7.27 -23.68
C PRO A 122 -9.10 -8.81 -23.65
N ASN A 123 -8.42 -9.51 -24.56
CA ASN A 123 -8.44 -10.97 -24.63
C ASN A 123 -7.58 -11.57 -23.50
N GLU A 124 -6.39 -11.02 -23.30
CA GLU A 124 -5.46 -11.44 -22.23
C GLU A 124 -5.76 -10.75 -20.89
N ARG A 125 -6.56 -9.66 -20.91
CA ARG A 125 -6.85 -8.80 -19.76
C ARG A 125 -5.58 -8.25 -19.09
N ALA A 126 -4.59 -7.91 -19.89
CA ALA A 126 -3.28 -7.44 -19.44
C ALA A 126 -2.83 -6.24 -20.27
N HIS A 127 -2.07 -5.35 -19.63
CA HIS A 127 -1.32 -4.31 -20.35
C HIS A 127 -0.05 -4.92 -20.93
N PHE A 128 0.32 -4.47 -22.12
CA PHE A 128 1.59 -4.81 -22.74
C PHE A 128 2.32 -3.56 -23.23
N TRP A 129 3.64 -3.67 -23.30
CA TRP A 129 4.53 -2.66 -23.83
C TRP A 129 5.16 -3.15 -25.14
N LEU A 130 5.29 -2.26 -26.12
CA LEU A 130 5.95 -2.52 -27.41
C LEU A 130 7.17 -1.62 -27.57
N PRO A 131 8.36 -2.02 -27.11
CA PRO A 131 9.56 -1.20 -27.23
C PRO A 131 9.90 -0.93 -28.69
N GLY A 132 10.11 0.35 -29.04
CA GLY A 132 10.55 0.76 -30.38
C GLY A 132 9.44 0.86 -31.44
N SER A 133 8.18 0.61 -31.08
CA SER A 133 7.06 0.85 -31.99
C SER A 133 6.79 2.35 -32.16
N GLU A 134 6.50 2.78 -33.38
CA GLU A 134 6.06 4.15 -33.69
C GLU A 134 4.52 4.32 -33.62
N ALA A 135 3.80 3.23 -33.34
CA ALA A 135 2.35 3.25 -33.23
C ALA A 135 1.90 4.17 -32.09
N THR A 136 0.90 5.00 -32.40
CA THR A 136 0.37 6.01 -31.47
C THR A 136 -1.04 5.66 -31.00
N SER A 137 -1.77 4.83 -31.73
CA SER A 137 -3.12 4.40 -31.35
C SER A 137 -3.13 2.99 -30.72
N ALA A 138 -4.05 2.77 -29.78
CA ALA A 138 -4.24 1.46 -29.17
C ALA A 138 -4.61 0.37 -30.19
N HIS A 139 -5.32 0.72 -31.27
CA HIS A 139 -5.70 -0.24 -32.31
C HIS A 139 -4.48 -0.73 -33.10
N GLU A 140 -3.59 0.18 -33.52
CA GLU A 140 -2.34 -0.18 -34.19
C GLU A 140 -1.45 -1.04 -33.30
N LEU A 141 -1.38 -0.74 -31.99
CA LEU A 141 -0.65 -1.56 -31.02
C LEU A 141 -1.25 -2.96 -30.89
N LEU A 142 -2.58 -3.10 -30.97
CA LEU A 142 -3.29 -4.38 -30.91
C LEU A 142 -3.23 -5.19 -32.22
N ASP A 143 -2.79 -4.61 -33.33
CA ASP A 143 -2.57 -5.32 -34.59
C ASP A 143 -1.14 -5.87 -34.72
N SER A 144 -0.24 -5.47 -33.80
CA SER A 144 1.13 -5.97 -33.73
C SER A 144 1.20 -7.49 -33.50
N PRO A 145 2.28 -8.18 -33.93
CA PRO A 145 2.48 -9.59 -33.61
C PRO A 145 2.53 -9.85 -32.10
N VAL A 146 1.80 -10.85 -31.61
CA VAL A 146 1.75 -11.19 -30.18
C VAL A 146 3.12 -11.54 -29.60
N SER A 147 4.03 -12.08 -30.42
CA SER A 147 5.40 -12.41 -30.01
C SER A 147 6.28 -11.22 -29.66
N GLU A 148 5.92 -10.01 -30.12
CA GLU A 148 6.67 -8.78 -29.85
C GLU A 148 6.15 -8.05 -28.60
N ARG A 149 4.96 -8.40 -28.13
CA ARG A 149 4.30 -7.74 -27.00
C ARG A 149 4.90 -8.20 -25.68
N MET A 150 5.40 -7.25 -24.91
CA MET A 150 5.91 -7.48 -23.57
C MET A 150 4.77 -7.31 -22.57
N TYR A 151 4.08 -8.41 -22.26
CA TYR A 151 2.96 -8.40 -21.31
C TYR A 151 3.41 -8.19 -19.86
N ILE A 152 2.48 -7.62 -19.07
CA ILE A 152 2.56 -7.54 -17.62
C ILE A 152 1.54 -8.51 -17.06
N ASP A 153 1.99 -9.71 -16.71
CA ASP A 153 1.08 -10.78 -16.31
C ASP A 153 0.68 -10.70 -14.84
N GLN A 154 -0.52 -11.21 -14.55
CA GLN A 154 -0.99 -11.32 -13.18
C GLN A 154 -0.06 -12.20 -12.36
N GLY A 155 0.36 -11.69 -11.20
CA GLY A 155 1.22 -12.40 -10.27
C GLY A 155 2.71 -12.27 -10.54
N GLU A 156 3.14 -11.56 -11.59
CA GLU A 156 4.54 -11.23 -11.78
C GLU A 156 5.05 -10.23 -10.74
N ILE A 157 6.35 -10.29 -10.48
CA ILE A 157 7.05 -9.35 -9.60
C ILE A 157 7.62 -8.23 -10.47
N MET A 158 7.29 -7.00 -10.10
CA MET A 158 7.69 -5.78 -10.79
C MET A 158 8.51 -4.87 -9.86
N ARG A 159 9.49 -4.18 -10.45
CA ARG A 159 10.13 -3.01 -9.85
C ARG A 159 9.27 -1.79 -10.15
N VAL A 160 8.73 -1.16 -9.12
CA VAL A 160 7.88 0.02 -9.28
C VAL A 160 8.45 1.18 -8.49
N ARG A 161 8.33 2.39 -9.01
CA ARG A 161 8.68 3.61 -8.29
C ARG A 161 7.41 4.20 -7.68
N VAL A 162 7.48 4.59 -6.42
CA VAL A 162 6.38 5.31 -5.76
C VAL A 162 6.36 6.75 -6.26
N GLU A 163 5.22 7.23 -6.73
CA GLU A 163 5.04 8.62 -7.15
C GLU A 163 4.45 9.44 -6.00
N THR A 164 3.27 9.05 -5.54
CA THR A 164 2.53 9.76 -4.49
C THR A 164 1.82 8.79 -3.56
N ASP A 165 1.64 9.22 -2.31
CA ASP A 165 0.78 8.59 -1.33
C ASP A 165 -0.36 9.55 -0.95
N GLU A 166 -1.59 9.03 -0.90
CA GLU A 166 -2.79 9.83 -0.65
C GLU A 166 -3.59 9.20 0.51
N PHE A 167 -4.09 10.06 1.40
CA PHE A 167 -4.94 9.66 2.51
C PHE A 167 -6.35 10.18 2.28
N TYR A 168 -7.33 9.30 2.50
CA TYR A 168 -8.75 9.63 2.40
C TYR A 168 -9.41 9.45 3.76
N ASP A 169 -9.96 10.53 4.30
CA ASP A 169 -10.76 10.49 5.53
C ASP A 169 -12.25 10.49 5.16
N ASP A 170 -12.77 9.30 4.85
CA ASP A 170 -14.21 9.09 4.68
C ASP A 170 -14.85 9.04 6.08
N GLU A 171 -14.85 10.17 6.80
CA GLU A 171 -15.66 10.31 8.00
C GLU A 171 -17.12 10.03 7.60
N PRO A 172 -17.79 9.02 8.21
CA PRO A 172 -19.20 8.80 7.92
C PRO A 172 -19.95 10.05 8.38
N GLY A 173 -20.39 10.85 7.41
CA GLY A 173 -21.21 12.03 7.66
C GLY A 173 -22.42 11.67 8.52
N PRO A 174 -23.01 12.65 9.24
CA PRO A 174 -24.13 12.41 10.13
C PRO A 174 -25.22 11.64 9.37
N PRO A 175 -25.78 10.56 9.97
CA PRO A 175 -26.79 9.75 9.29
C PRO A 175 -27.95 10.66 8.90
N LYS A 176 -28.13 10.87 7.59
CA LYS A 176 -29.29 11.58 7.07
C LYS A 176 -30.50 10.69 7.32
N ALA A 177 -31.30 11.03 8.33
CA ALA A 177 -32.58 10.40 8.61
C ALA A 177 -33.58 10.80 7.51
N ASN A 178 -33.49 10.17 6.34
CA ASN A 178 -34.58 10.20 5.36
C ASN A 178 -35.18 8.80 5.29
N GLU A 179 -36.48 8.74 5.55
CA GLU A 179 -37.31 7.54 5.43
C GLU A 179 -37.19 6.94 4.03
N GLY A 180 -36.79 5.66 3.95
CA GLY A 180 -37.04 4.82 2.77
C GLY A 180 -35.98 4.78 1.67
N VAL A 181 -34.80 5.40 1.81
CA VAL A 181 -33.74 5.27 0.78
C VAL A 181 -32.75 4.18 1.21
N GLN A 182 -32.66 3.11 0.41
CA GLN A 182 -31.57 2.14 0.51
C GLN A 182 -30.26 2.91 0.53
N VAL A 183 -29.51 2.84 1.63
CA VAL A 183 -28.14 3.36 1.69
C VAL A 183 -27.34 2.55 0.69
N GLN A 184 -27.23 3.03 -0.55
CA GLN A 184 -26.21 2.57 -1.45
C GLN A 184 -24.90 2.89 -0.74
N ARG A 185 -24.28 1.85 -0.17
CA ARG A 185 -22.88 1.92 0.24
C ARG A 185 -22.11 2.15 -1.05
N GLU A 186 -21.87 3.41 -1.38
CA GLU A 186 -20.81 3.75 -2.33
C GLU A 186 -19.55 3.00 -1.87
N ALA A 187 -18.86 2.39 -2.84
CA ALA A 187 -17.64 1.66 -2.56
C ALA A 187 -16.68 2.62 -1.84
N ARG A 188 -16.47 2.38 -0.54
CA ARG A 188 -15.62 3.24 0.29
C ARG A 188 -14.23 3.22 -0.31
N ARG A 189 -13.69 4.41 -0.55
CA ARG A 189 -12.32 4.53 -1.01
C ARG A 189 -11.41 4.02 0.11
N PRO A 190 -10.34 3.26 -0.21
CA PRO A 190 -9.39 2.87 0.82
C PRO A 190 -8.78 4.12 1.47
N PRO A 191 -8.59 4.11 2.81
CA PRO A 191 -8.15 5.29 3.55
C PRO A 191 -6.70 5.69 3.28
N TYR A 192 -5.92 4.80 2.65
CA TYR A 192 -4.55 5.04 2.22
C TYR A 192 -4.32 4.35 0.87
N THR A 193 -3.88 5.12 -0.11
CA THR A 193 -3.57 4.63 -1.45
C THR A 193 -2.20 5.10 -1.89
N ILE A 194 -1.51 4.26 -2.66
CA ILE A 194 -0.20 4.59 -3.21
C ILE A 194 -0.27 4.51 -4.74
N THR A 195 0.14 5.59 -5.39
CA THR A 195 0.29 5.67 -6.84
C THR A 195 1.72 5.36 -7.21
N CYS A 196 1.90 4.41 -8.13
CA CYS A 196 3.21 3.94 -8.58
C CYS A 196 3.40 4.19 -10.07
N SER A 197 4.66 4.15 -10.51
CA SER A 197 5.10 4.31 -11.88
C SER A 197 6.09 3.23 -12.31
N ILE A 198 6.01 2.87 -13.59
CA ILE A 198 6.95 1.99 -14.28
C ILE A 198 7.39 2.59 -15.63
N ALA A 199 7.19 3.89 -15.84
CA ALA A 199 7.47 4.55 -17.10
C ALA A 199 8.98 4.69 -17.40
N GLU A 200 9.84 4.56 -16.39
CA GLU A 200 11.29 4.71 -16.53
C GLU A 200 11.99 3.40 -16.86
N GLN A 201 13.14 3.50 -17.53
CA GLN A 201 13.97 2.34 -17.83
C GLN A 201 14.46 1.65 -16.56
N GLY A 202 14.48 0.31 -16.56
CA GLY A 202 14.82 -0.50 -15.39
C GLY A 202 13.67 -0.78 -14.42
N LEU A 203 12.49 -0.19 -14.64
CA LEU A 203 11.24 -0.49 -13.93
C LEU A 203 10.35 -1.47 -14.70
N GLY A 204 9.30 -1.98 -14.07
CA GLY A 204 8.41 -2.98 -14.65
C GLY A 204 8.77 -4.41 -14.23
N PRO A 205 8.22 -5.43 -14.90
CA PRO A 205 8.51 -6.84 -14.64
C PRO A 205 10.01 -7.13 -14.67
N ILE A 206 10.50 -7.84 -13.66
CA ILE A 206 11.91 -8.22 -13.57
C ILE A 206 12.41 -8.97 -14.83
N PRO A 207 11.62 -9.88 -15.46
CA PRO A 207 12.08 -10.59 -16.66
C PRO A 207 12.49 -9.70 -17.83
N TRP A 208 11.91 -8.50 -17.97
CA TRP A 208 12.22 -7.59 -19.08
C TRP A 208 13.68 -7.14 -19.11
N TRP A 209 14.35 -7.16 -17.96
CA TRP A 209 15.70 -6.61 -17.81
C TRP A 209 16.79 -7.67 -17.64
N LYS A 210 16.43 -8.95 -17.56
CA LYS A 210 17.39 -10.04 -17.34
C LYS A 210 18.36 -10.28 -18.51
N SER A 211 17.93 -10.01 -19.73
CA SER A 211 18.79 -10.12 -20.92
C SER A 211 19.82 -8.98 -21.00
N ALA A 212 19.45 -7.77 -20.57
CA ALA A 212 20.32 -6.60 -20.59
C ALA A 212 21.51 -6.70 -19.62
N GLU A 213 21.34 -7.36 -18.48
CA GLU A 213 22.44 -7.60 -17.51
C GLU A 213 23.50 -8.57 -18.06
N ALA A 214 23.13 -9.51 -18.95
CA ALA A 214 24.06 -10.46 -19.54
C ALA A 214 24.94 -9.83 -20.64
N GLU A 215 24.38 -8.94 -21.45
CA GLU A 215 25.13 -8.24 -22.51
C GLU A 215 26.11 -7.20 -21.93
N ALA A 216 25.76 -6.53 -20.83
CA ALA A 216 26.64 -5.56 -20.17
C ALA A 216 27.85 -6.21 -19.46
N MET A 217 27.79 -7.50 -19.12
CA MET A 217 28.91 -8.24 -18.51
C MET A 217 29.88 -8.83 -19.52
N ASP A 218 29.50 -8.96 -20.80
CA ASP A 218 30.35 -9.52 -21.87
C ASP A 218 31.17 -8.42 -22.59
N GLU A 219 30.86 -7.14 -22.34
CA GLU A 219 31.59 -5.98 -22.86
C GLU A 219 32.61 -5.34 -21.87
N GLY A 220 32.86 -5.98 -20.72
CA GLY A 220 33.80 -5.50 -19.67
C GLY A 220 35.00 -6.40 -19.43
#